data_AF-A0A1V9Y9H9-F1
#
_entry.id   AF-A0A1V9Y9H9-F1
#
_cell.length_a   1.000
_cell.length_b   1.000
_cell.length_c   1.000
_cell.angle_alpha   90.00
_cell.angle_beta   90.00
_cell.angle_gamma   90.00
#
_symmetry.space_group_name_H-M   'P 1'
#
loop_
_entity.id
_entity.type
_entity.pdbx_description
1 polymer ?
#
loop_
_entity_poly.entity_id
_entity_poly.type
_entity_poly.pdbx_seq_one_letter_code
_entity_poly.pdbx_strand_id
1 'polypeptide(L)' 'MAPEVICGERYKCSADISSMGVVLTEMANLQLPYHELGQINLISLAHSVCDGSYRPKMFIRQPKRSTNSKGTGSNI' A
#
# COMPACT_ATOMS: atom_id res chain seq x y z
N MET A 1 9.03 3.15 -7.91
CA MET A 1 9.71 4.47 -7.89
C MET A 1 8.75 5.51 -7.36
N ALA A 2 9.28 6.58 -6.77
CA ALA A 2 8.46 7.70 -6.29
C ALA A 2 7.78 8.42 -7.47
N PRO A 3 6.57 8.96 -7.29
CA PRO A 3 5.84 9.65 -8.35
C PRO A 3 6.64 10.80 -8.94
N GLU A 4 7.27 11.64 -8.11
CA GLU A 4 8.07 12.78 -8.58
C GLU A 4 9.23 12.35 -9.50
N VAL A 5 9.83 11.18 -9.25
CA VAL A 5 10.90 10.63 -10.10
C VAL A 5 10.34 10.10 -11.41
N ILE A 6 9.15 9.48 -11.37
CA ILE A 6 8.47 8.96 -12.57
C ILE A 6 8.03 10.11 -13.49
N CYS A 7 7.60 11.24 -12.93
CA CYS A 7 7.17 12.40 -13.70
C CYS A 7 8.32 13.27 -14.22
N GLY A 8 9.57 12.85 -13.96
CA GLY A 8 10.77 13.62 -14.35
C GLY A 8 10.98 14.89 -13.53
N GLU A 9 10.35 15.00 -12.35
CA GLU A 9 10.61 16.10 -11.43
C GLU A 9 11.96 15.93 -10.71
N ARG A 10 12.38 17.00 -10.02
CA ARG A 10 13.62 16.99 -9.27
C ARG A 10 13.56 15.99 -8.13
N TYR A 11 14.50 15.05 -8.14
CA TYR A 11 14.74 14.11 -7.06
C TYR A 11 14.96 14.82 -5.71
N LYS A 12 14.30 14.32 -4.67
CA LYS A 12 14.36 14.81 -3.28
C LYS A 12 14.46 13.61 -2.33
N CYS A 13 14.85 13.83 -1.08
CA CYS A 13 14.83 12.77 -0.04
C CYS A 13 13.44 12.13 0.16
N SER A 14 12.34 12.82 -0.21
CA SER A 14 11.00 12.23 -0.22
C SER A 14 10.89 11.03 -1.15
N ALA A 15 11.68 11.00 -2.24
CA ALA A 15 11.66 9.93 -3.21
C ALA A 15 12.19 8.62 -2.62
N ASP A 16 13.25 8.68 -1.82
CA ASP A 16 13.79 7.53 -1.08
C ASP A 16 12.73 6.95 -0.16
N ILE A 17 12.10 7.80 0.67
CA ILE A 17 11.04 7.40 1.60
C ILE A 17 9.87 6.78 0.85
N SER A 18 9.46 7.36 -0.28
CA SER A 18 8.39 6.81 -1.11
C SER A 18 8.77 5.44 -1.69
N SER A 19 10.01 5.24 -2.10
CA SER A 19 10.47 3.95 -2.63
C SER A 19 10.56 2.87 -1.54
N MET A 20 11.00 3.23 -0.34
CA MET A 20 10.95 2.36 0.83
C MET A 20 9.51 1.95 1.16
N GLY A 21 8.55 2.88 1.09
CA GLY A 21 7.13 2.57 1.31
C GLY A 21 6.59 1.50 0.35
N VAL A 22 6.99 1.54 -0.92
CA VAL A 22 6.61 0.52 -1.92
C VAL A 22 7.19 -0.84 -1.56
N VAL A 23 8.47 -0.92 -1.17
CA VAL A 23 9.13 -2.17 -0.75
C VAL A 23 8.51 -2.72 0.54
N LEU A 24 8.19 -1.85 1.50
CA LEU A 24 7.49 -2.25 2.73
C LEU A 24 6.08 -2.79 2.42
N THR A 25 5.42 -2.28 1.38
CA THR A 25 4.14 -2.82 0.90
C THR A 25 4.28 -4.24 0.39
N GLU A 26 5.29 -4.48 -0.44
CA GLU A 26 5.60 -5.80 -0.95
C GLU A 26 5.89 -6.79 0.17
N MET A 27 6.73 -6.37 1.14
CA MET A 27 7.09 -7.21 2.28
C MET A 27 5.90 -7.49 3.20
N ALA A 28 5.03 -6.51 3.43
CA ALA A 28 3.85 -6.68 4.27
C ALA A 28 2.79 -7.61 3.63
N ASN A 29 2.62 -7.53 2.31
CA ASN A 29 1.62 -8.30 1.58
C ASN A 29 2.18 -9.64 1.05
N LEU A 30 3.51 -9.82 1.03
CA LEU A 30 4.21 -10.92 0.35
C LEU A 30 3.80 -11.07 -1.13
N GLN A 31 3.45 -9.96 -1.77
CA GLN A 31 2.98 -9.88 -3.15
C GLN A 31 3.60 -8.68 -3.81
N LEU A 32 3.89 -8.80 -5.11
CA LEU A 32 4.43 -7.69 -5.90
C LEU A 32 3.55 -6.44 -5.77
N PRO A 33 4.15 -5.25 -5.65
CA PRO A 33 3.39 -4.02 -5.67
C PRO A 33 2.61 -3.96 -6.99
N TYR A 34 1.33 -3.64 -6.89
CA TYR A 34 0.41 -3.58 -8.04
C TYR A 34 -0.02 -4.93 -8.63
N HIS A 35 0.16 -6.04 -7.92
CA HIS A 35 -0.30 -7.36 -8.36
C HIS A 35 -1.81 -7.41 -8.71
N GLU A 36 -2.63 -6.57 -8.07
CA GLU A 36 -4.08 -6.43 -8.37
C GLU A 36 -4.38 -5.99 -9.81
N LEU A 37 -3.43 -5.35 -10.49
CA LEU A 37 -3.66 -4.75 -11.80
C LEU A 37 -3.40 -5.69 -12.98
N GLY A 38 -2.89 -6.91 -12.76
CA GLY A 38 -2.60 -7.87 -13.83
C GLY A 38 -1.60 -7.32 -14.88
N GLN A 39 -1.77 -7.66 -16.17
CA GLN A 39 -1.02 -7.06 -17.28
C GLN A 39 -1.47 -5.61 -17.54
N ILE A 40 -1.01 -4.68 -16.71
CA ILE A 40 -1.14 -3.26 -16.99
C ILE A 40 0.05 -2.75 -17.81
N ASN A 41 -0.25 -1.84 -18.74
CA ASN A 41 0.76 -1.11 -19.49
C ASN A 41 1.57 -0.22 -18.52
N LEU A 42 2.89 -0.39 -18.52
CA LEU A 42 3.80 0.31 -17.61
C LEU A 42 3.72 1.85 -17.75
N ILE A 43 3.44 2.36 -18.96
CA ILE A 43 3.26 3.80 -19.22
C ILE A 43 1.96 4.30 -18.57
N SER A 44 0.86 3.55 -18.71
CA SER A 44 -0.42 3.91 -18.08
C SER A 44 -0.34 3.85 -16.54
N LEU A 45 0.42 2.90 -15.99
CA LEU A 45 0.69 2.84 -14.56
C LEU A 45 1.53 4.04 -14.10
N ALA A 46 2.60 4.35 -14.81
CA ALA A 46 3.45 5.50 -14.53
C ALA A 46 2.64 6.80 -14.52
N HIS A 47 1.77 7.01 -15.51
CA HIS A 47 0.86 8.16 -15.57
C HIS A 47 -0.09 8.21 -14.36
N SER A 48 -0.71 7.07 -14.01
CA SER A 48 -1.64 7.00 -12.88
C SER A 48 -0.96 7.23 -11.51
N VAL A 49 0.31 6.82 -11.39
CA VAL A 49 1.12 7.08 -10.20
C VAL A 49 1.53 8.55 -10.13
N CYS A 50 1.90 9.13 -11.27
CA CYS A 50 2.22 10.55 -11.43
C CYS A 50 1.05 11.47 -11.05
N ASP A 51 -0.15 11.17 -11.53
CA ASP A 51 -1.35 11.95 -11.26
C ASP A 51 -1.84 11.84 -9.80
N GLY A 52 -1.20 10.99 -8.99
CA GLY A 52 -1.60 10.73 -7.61
C GLY A 52 -2.82 9.81 -7.47
N SER A 53 -3.48 9.47 -8.57
CA SER A 53 -4.67 8.61 -8.63
C SER A 53 -4.42 7.19 -8.15
N TYR A 54 -3.17 6.73 -8.16
CA TYR A 54 -2.84 5.36 -7.80
C TYR A 54 -1.66 5.25 -6.83
N ARG A 55 -1.85 4.46 -5.78
CA ARG A 55 -0.86 4.12 -4.75
C ARG A 55 -0.99 2.64 -4.40
N PRO A 56 0.11 1.94 -4.07
CA PRO A 56 0.05 0.56 -3.62
C PRO A 56 -0.85 0.43 -2.37
N LYS A 57 -1.79 -0.52 -2.39
CA LYS A 57 -2.60 -0.81 -1.21
C LYS A 57 -1.79 -1.64 -0.21
N MET A 58 -1.70 -1.14 1.01
CA MET A 58 -1.17 -1.89 2.15
C MET A 58 -2.29 -2.73 2.75
N PHE A 59 -2.16 -4.07 2.76
CA PHE A 59 -3.03 -4.94 3.53
C PHE A 59 -2.34 -5.29 4.85
N ILE A 60 -2.29 -4.33 5.76
CA ILE A 60 -1.95 -4.67 7.14
C ILE A 60 -3.07 -5.57 7.64
N ARG A 61 -2.77 -6.86 7.81
CA ARG A 61 -3.67 -7.80 8.50
C ARG A 61 -3.99 -7.18 9.86
N GLN A 62 -5.17 -6.57 9.97
CA GLN A 62 -5.62 -6.06 11.25
C GLN A 62 -5.67 -7.26 12.18
N PRO A 63 -4.93 -7.26 13.31
CA PRO A 63 -5.09 -8.32 14.29
C PRO A 63 -6.58 -8.32 14.66
N LYS A 64 -7.25 -9.47 14.53
CA LYS A 64 -8.64 -9.60 14.96
C LYS A 64 -8.69 -9.14 16.41
N ARG A 65 -9.32 -8.00 16.66
CA ARG A 65 -9.55 -7.50 18.01
C ARG A 65 -10.30 -8.61 18.72
N SER A 66 -9.64 -9.27 19.67
CA SER A 66 -10.31 -10.23 20.55
C SER A 66 -11.37 -9.44 21.33
N THR A 67 -12.60 -9.44 20.82
CA THR A 67 -13.77 -9.03 21.58
C THR A 67 -13.94 -10.12 22.63
N ASN A 68 -13.39 -9.87 23.81
CA ASN A 68 -13.63 -10.71 24.97
C ASN A 68 -15.11 -10.57 25.33
N SER A 69 -15.94 -11.46 24.76
CA SER A 69 -17.31 -11.70 25.19
C SER A 69 -17.25 -12.33 26.58
N LYS A 70 -17.07 -11.50 27.62
CA LYS A 70 -17.34 -11.91 28.99
C LYS A 70 -18.85 -11.95 29.20
N GLY A 71 -19.34 -13.16 29.44
CA GLY A 71 -20.36 -13.40 30.46
C GLY A 71 -21.80 -13.09 30.09
N THR A 72 -22.42 -14.02 29.39
CA THR A 72 -23.78 -14.45 29.72
C THR A 72 -23.89 -14.77 31.21
N GLY A 73 -24.90 -14.26 31.92
CA GLY A 73 -25.41 -14.89 33.15
C GLY A 73 -25.62 -13.99 34.37
N SER A 74 -26.81 -13.42 34.49
CA SER A 74 -27.54 -13.22 35.76
C SER A 74 -29.03 -13.32 35.36
N ASN A 75 -29.92 -14.21 35.83
CA ASN A 75 -30.10 -14.89 37.13
C ASN A 75 -29.80 -13.89 38.26
N ILE A 76 -30.78 -13.19 38.85
CA ILE A 76 -32.08 -13.61 39.43
C ILE A 76 -33.07 -12.45 39.31
#